data_AF-A0A0D0BX14-F1
#
_entry.id   AF-A0A0D0BX14-F1
#
_cell.length_a   1.000
_cell.length_b   1.000
_cell.length_c   1.000
_cell.angle_alpha   90.00
_cell.angle_beta   90.00
_cell.angle_gamma   90.00
#
_symmetry.space_group_name_H-M   'P 1'
#
loop_
_entity.id
_entity.type
_entity.pdbx_description
1 polymer ?
#
loop_
_entity_poly.entity_id
_entity_poly.type
_entity_poly.pdbx_seq_one_letter_code
_entity_poly.pdbx_strand_id
1 'polypeptide(L)'
;SSCKIQLPLTLKRRGIHDVFHASLLRIHLPNDDRLFPGRLEDQIADFGDVAGEWSVDRILSHTGSRTDSMFEVQWKSGDTT
;
A
#
# COMPACT_ATOMS: atom_id res chain seq x y z
N SER A 1 -11.28 8.41 -28.73
CA SER A 1 -9.95 8.11 -29.30
C SER A 1 -9.12 7.34 -28.29
N SER A 2 -8.25 6.42 -28.72
CA SER A 2 -7.39 5.62 -27.85
C SER A 2 -5.97 6.20 -27.78
N CYS A 3 -5.33 6.12 -26.63
CA CYS A 3 -3.95 6.54 -26.41
C CYS A 3 -3.20 5.46 -25.63
N LYS A 4 -1.95 5.19 -26.02
CA LYS A 4 -1.08 4.22 -25.37
C LYS A 4 -0.10 4.94 -24.44
N ILE A 5 0.03 4.49 -23.20
CA ILE A 5 0.97 5.05 -22.22
C ILE A 5 1.94 3.98 -21.73
N GLN A 6 3.07 4.39 -21.16
CA GLN A 6 3.96 3.44 -20.50
C GLN A 6 3.42 3.13 -19.10
N LEU A 7 3.16 1.85 -18.84
CA LEU A 7 2.78 1.37 -17.51
C LEU A 7 3.96 0.67 -16.82
N PRO A 8 4.09 0.83 -15.48
CA PRO A 8 4.94 -0.01 -14.63
C PRO A 8 4.69 -1.50 -14.84
N LEU A 9 5.73 -2.31 -14.60
CA LEU A 9 5.68 -3.75 -14.78
C LEU A 9 4.66 -4.42 -13.83
N THR A 10 4.54 -3.89 -12.61
CA THR A 10 3.58 -4.30 -11.57
C THR A 10 2.13 -4.25 -12.08
N LEU A 11 1.75 -3.16 -12.75
CA LEU A 11 0.41 -2.99 -13.33
C LEU A 11 0.18 -3.93 -14.53
N LYS A 12 1.19 -4.11 -15.37
CA LYS A 12 1.10 -5.03 -16.52
C LYS A 12 0.92 -6.48 -16.08
N ARG A 13 1.62 -6.92 -15.03
CA ARG A 13 1.50 -8.28 -14.46
C ARG A 13 0.08 -8.59 -13.97
N ARG A 14 -0.68 -7.56 -13.59
CA ARG A 14 -2.09 -7.68 -13.17
C ARG A 14 -3.09 -7.67 -14.33
N GLY A 15 -2.61 -7.56 -15.56
CA GLY A 15 -3.46 -7.51 -16.75
C GLY A 15 -4.00 -6.11 -17.07
N ILE A 16 -3.45 -5.03 -16.49
CA ILE A 16 -3.85 -3.68 -16.87
C ILE A 16 -3.30 -3.37 -18.27
N HIS A 17 -4.21 -3.08 -19.19
CA HIS A 17 -3.86 -2.69 -20.55
C HIS A 17 -3.28 -1.27 -20.57
N ASP A 18 -2.27 -1.08 -21.40
CA ASP A 18 -1.56 0.19 -21.55
C ASP A 18 -2.25 1.17 -22.50
N VAL A 19 -3.49 0.86 -22.92
CA VAL A 19 -4.30 1.66 -23.83
C VAL A 19 -5.54 2.17 -23.10
N PHE A 20 -5.70 3.50 -23.10
CA PHE A 20 -6.82 4.18 -22.44
C PHE A 20 -7.58 5.07 -23.42
N HIS A 21 -8.83 5.38 -23.08
CA HIS A 21 -9.56 6.40 -23.80
C HIS A 21 -8.95 7.78 -23.50
N ALA A 22 -8.61 8.56 -24.53
CA ALA A 22 -7.86 9.80 -24.40
C ALA A 22 -8.56 10.84 -23.50
N SER A 23 -9.90 10.83 -23.44
CA SER A 23 -10.67 11.75 -22.56
C SER A 23 -10.54 11.45 -21.06
N LEU A 24 -10.03 10.27 -20.70
CA LEU A 24 -9.82 9.88 -19.30
C LEU A 24 -8.40 10.21 -18.81
N LEU A 25 -7.49 10.53 -19.74
CA LEU A 25 -6.13 10.89 -19.39
C LEU A 25 -6.07 12.29 -18.79
N ARG A 26 -5.24 12.44 -17.77
CA ARG A 26 -4.93 13.72 -17.11
C ARG A 26 -3.44 14.00 -17.24
N ILE A 27 -3.08 15.28 -17.17
CA ILE A 27 -1.67 15.70 -17.16
C ILE A 27 -0.99 15.10 -15.93
N HIS A 28 0.17 14.48 -16.14
CA HIS A 28 0.97 13.95 -15.04
C HIS A 28 1.60 15.10 -14.26
N LEU A 29 1.33 15.15 -12.96
CA LEU A 29 2.01 16.02 -12.01
C LEU A 29 2.99 15.15 -11.21
N PRO A 30 4.30 15.44 -11.26
CA PRO A 30 5.29 14.68 -10.50
C PRO A 30 5.06 14.85 -9.00
N ASN A 31 5.48 13.87 -8.22
CA ASN A 31 5.40 13.93 -6.76
C ASN A 31 6.32 15.03 -6.21
N ASP A 32 5.89 15.70 -5.15
CA ASP A 32 6.78 16.53 -4.34
C ASP A 32 7.45 15.64 -3.27
N ASP A 33 8.68 15.22 -3.53
CA ASP A 33 9.43 14.32 -2.63
C ASP A 33 9.81 14.98 -1.29
N ARG A 34 9.72 16.31 -1.18
CA ARG A 34 9.96 17.02 0.10
C ARG A 34 8.77 16.88 1.03
N LEU A 35 7.56 16.89 0.46
CA LEU A 35 6.30 16.73 1.19
C LEU A 35 5.91 15.25 1.36
N PHE A 36 6.28 14.40 0.39
CA PHE A 36 5.92 12.98 0.35
C PHE A 36 7.16 12.12 0.05
N PRO A 37 8.11 12.00 1.00
CA PRO A 37 9.31 11.20 0.82
C PRO A 37 8.98 9.71 0.76
N GLY A 38 9.74 8.97 -0.05
CA GLY A 38 9.69 7.50 -0.06
C GLY A 38 8.47 6.89 -0.76
N ARG A 39 7.77 7.64 -1.62
CA ARG A 39 6.55 7.20 -2.29
C ARG A 39 6.80 6.05 -3.29
N LEU A 40 6.87 4.82 -2.79
CA LEU A 40 6.98 3.59 -3.58
C LEU A 40 5.60 3.16 -4.08
N GLU A 41 5.54 2.51 -5.26
CA GLU A 41 4.28 2.05 -5.85
C GLU A 41 3.46 1.19 -4.87
N ASP A 42 4.14 0.31 -4.13
CA ASP A 42 3.54 -0.61 -3.14
C ASP A 42 2.97 0.10 -1.90
N GLN A 43 3.38 1.34 -1.63
CA GLN A 43 2.84 2.14 -0.52
C GLN A 43 1.60 2.95 -0.92
N ILE A 44 1.44 3.25 -2.21
CA ILE A 44 0.35 4.09 -2.73
C ILE A 44 -0.91 3.26 -2.98
N ALA A 45 -0.73 2.01 -3.40
CA ALA A 45 -1.82 1.09 -3.65
C ALA A 45 -1.44 -0.28 -3.11
N ASP A 46 -2.30 -0.82 -2.25
CA ASP A 46 -2.19 -2.21 -1.83
C ASP A 46 -2.49 -3.09 -3.04
N PHE A 47 -1.40 -3.65 -3.53
CA PHE A 47 -1.35 -4.49 -4.69
C PHE A 47 -1.42 -5.98 -4.26
N GLY A 48 -1.60 -6.31 -2.98
CA GLY A 48 -1.66 -7.70 -2.51
C GLY A 48 -0.31 -8.43 -2.61
N ASP A 49 0.76 -7.70 -2.95
CA ASP A 49 2.14 -8.13 -2.80
C ASP A 49 2.69 -7.34 -1.59
N VAL A 50 2.03 -7.51 -0.44
CA VAL A 50 2.39 -6.78 0.77
C VAL A 50 3.69 -7.38 1.28
N ALA A 51 4.81 -6.88 0.78
CA ALA A 51 6.08 -6.99 1.47
C ALA A 51 5.93 -6.29 2.83
N GLY A 52 5.51 -7.05 3.83
CA GLY A 52 5.38 -6.59 5.21
C GLY A 52 4.01 -6.07 5.60
N GLU A 53 2.93 -6.79 5.28
CA GLU A 53 1.72 -6.67 6.10
C GLU A 53 2.16 -7.02 7.52
N TRP A 54 2.04 -6.09 8.47
CA TRP A 54 2.43 -6.28 9.86
C TRP A 54 1.62 -7.42 10.45
N SER A 55 2.13 -8.62 10.23
CA SER A 55 1.43 -9.85 10.54
C SER A 55 1.54 -10.02 12.04
N VAL A 56 0.42 -9.85 12.72
CA VAL A 56 0.27 -10.25 14.11
C VAL A 56 0.33 -11.77 14.17
N ASP A 57 1.18 -12.33 15.03
CA ASP A 57 1.13 -13.77 15.32
C ASP A 57 -0.07 -14.08 16.23
N ARG A 58 -0.16 -13.38 17.36
CA ARG A 58 -1.23 -13.53 18.36
C ARG A 58 -1.30 -12.35 19.32
N ILE A 59 -2.45 -12.19 19.97
CA ILE A 59 -2.62 -11.32 21.14
C ILE A 59 -2.24 -12.13 22.39
N LEU A 60 -1.35 -11.61 23.21
CA LEU A 60 -0.88 -12.26 24.44
C LEU A 60 -1.76 -11.91 25.64
N SER A 61 -2.10 -10.63 25.79
CA SER A 61 -2.89 -10.14 26.92
C SER A 61 -3.66 -8.86 26.56
N HIS A 62 -4.60 -8.47 27.42
CA HIS A 62 -5.25 -7.16 27.36
C HIS A 62 -5.42 -6.60 28.77
N THR A 63 -5.37 -5.28 28.88
CA THR A 63 -5.61 -4.55 30.12
C THR A 63 -6.51 -3.34 29.86
N GLY A 64 -7.17 -2.82 30.91
CA GLY A 64 -8.10 -1.71 30.79
C GLY A 64 -9.51 -2.11 30.34
N SER A 65 -10.37 -1.12 30.09
CA SER A 65 -11.76 -1.37 29.68
C SER A 65 -12.28 -0.24 28.77
N ARG A 66 -13.21 -0.58 27.87
CA ARG A 66 -13.80 0.36 26.90
C ARG A 66 -12.72 1.06 26.06
N THR A 67 -12.61 2.38 26.17
CA THR A 67 -11.69 3.22 25.40
C THR A 67 -10.25 3.13 25.88
N ASP A 68 -10.05 2.65 27.11
CA ASP A 68 -8.72 2.55 27.74
C ASP A 68 -8.16 1.13 27.62
N SER A 69 -8.73 0.29 26.74
CA SER A 69 -8.24 -1.07 26.53
C SER A 69 -6.93 -1.05 25.75
N MET A 70 -5.90 -1.65 26.31
CA MET A 70 -4.60 -1.90 25.68
C MET A 70 -4.42 -3.40 25.44
N PHE A 71 -3.77 -3.76 24.33
CA PHE A 71 -3.47 -5.14 23.97
C PHE A 71 -1.96 -5.32 23.85
N GLU A 72 -1.48 -6.41 24.42
CA GLU A 72 -0.12 -6.90 24.20
C GLU A 72 -0.14 -7.84 23.01
N VAL A 73 0.67 -7.53 22.00
CA VAL A 73 0.66 -8.18 20.69
C VAL A 73 2.03 -8.79 20.42
N GLN A 74 2.04 -10.06 20.00
CA GLN A 74 3.23 -10.70 19.46
C GLN A 74 3.23 -10.60 17.93
N TRP A 75 4.30 -10.03 17.39
CA TRP A 75 4.51 -9.89 15.95
C TRP A 75 5.09 -11.18 15.36
N LYS A 76 4.88 -11.45 14.07
CA LYS A 76 5.53 -12.57 13.37
C LYS A 76 7.07 -12.49 13.36
N SER A 77 7.65 -11.30 13.59
CA SER A 77 9.09 -11.14 13.80
C SER A 77 9.58 -11.73 15.13
N GLY A 78 8.67 -11.99 16.07
CA GLY A 78 8.96 -12.43 17.43
C GLY A 78 9.00 -11.30 18.46
N ASP A 79 8.93 -10.04 18.01
CA ASP A 79 8.84 -8.88 18.90
C ASP A 79 7.48 -8.84 19.63
N THR A 80 7.44 -8.23 20.81
CA THR A 80 6.21 -8.02 21.59
C THR A 80 6.04 -6.53 21.90
N THR A 81 4.83 -5.99 21.69
CA THR A 81 4.47 -4.59 22.02
C THR A 81 3.11 -4.49 22.68
#